data_AF-A0A2U8WAT2-F1
#
_entry.id   AF-A0A2U8WAT2-F1
#
_cell.length_a   1.000
_cell.length_b   1.000
_cell.length_c   1.000
_cell.angle_alpha   90.00
_cell.angle_beta   90.00
_cell.angle_gamma   90.00
#
_symmetry.space_group_name_H-M   'P 1'
#
loop_
_entity.id
_entity.type
_entity.pdbx_description
1 polymer ?
#
loop_
_entity_poly.entity_id
_entity_poly.type
_entity_poly.pdbx_seq_one_letter_code
_entity_poly.pdbx_strand_id
1 'polypeptide(L)'
;MRRLILTAALAAILAGSGPGAVLAQPAKGAPAALERVREVMADRFRTLKLTGDPDRDFAELLIASYEQSLFLAKAQLDYGGDRQLRDVAQKIQDEQQQKIDTLREWQVRSRQPDYRAQPNQTPSGEGPLDRQAQAGPSAQATAPSAAPAPVKAPASPPPANTPLVAGTVQKLDEAAGKVTLDHERIPNIDMDAMTMAYRVADPAALKGLKAGDRVRFSADRVNGQIAVTRIQKAR
;
A
#
# COMPACT_ATOMS: atom_id res chain seq x y z
N MET A 1 54.08 58.77 -7.32
CA MET A 1 52.95 58.47 -6.39
C MET A 1 53.50 57.51 -5.35
N ARG A 2 53.91 57.92 -4.12
CA ARG A 2 53.09 57.97 -2.89
C ARG A 2 52.21 56.71 -2.79
N ARG A 3 52.33 55.72 -1.88
CA ARG A 3 52.62 55.65 -0.43
C ARG A 3 52.93 54.17 -0.04
N LEU A 4 53.96 53.90 0.78
CA LEU A 4 53.96 53.51 2.22
C LEU A 4 53.76 52.01 2.59
N ILE A 5 54.80 51.46 3.26
CA ILE A 5 54.84 50.82 4.60
C ILE A 5 54.09 49.47 4.77
N LEU A 6 54.80 48.33 4.88
CA LEU A 6 55.36 47.69 6.10
C LEU A 6 54.31 47.38 7.17
N THR A 7 53.99 46.09 7.42
CA THR A 7 54.15 45.42 8.73
C THR A 7 53.47 44.05 8.74
N ALA A 8 54.21 43.08 9.27
CA ALA A 8 53.70 41.79 9.69
C ALA A 8 52.83 41.94 10.94
N ALA A 9 51.76 41.15 11.03
CA ALA A 9 51.19 40.74 12.30
C ALA A 9 50.59 39.34 12.18
N LEU A 10 51.30 38.39 12.80
CA LEU A 10 50.84 37.06 13.16
C LEU A 10 49.68 37.21 14.16
N ALA A 11 48.53 36.62 13.85
CA ALA A 11 47.52 36.29 14.85
C ALA A 11 46.92 34.93 14.48
N ALA A 12 47.47 33.89 15.09
CA ALA A 12 46.82 32.60 15.22
C ALA A 12 45.53 32.79 16.02
N ILE A 13 44.38 32.56 15.40
CA ILE A 13 43.11 32.50 16.13
C ILE A 13 42.77 31.02 16.35
N LEU A 14 42.63 30.73 17.64
CA LEU A 14 42.31 29.49 18.30
C LEU A 14 41.10 28.75 17.73
N ALA A 15 41.18 27.43 17.87
CA ALA A 15 40.09 26.49 17.73
C ALA A 15 38.84 26.94 18.51
N GLY A 16 37.76 27.20 17.77
CA GLY A 16 36.40 27.20 18.27
C GLY A 16 35.76 25.83 18.04
N SER A 17 35.95 24.91 18.99
CA SER A 17 35.14 23.70 19.09
C SER A 17 33.76 24.06 19.63
N GLY A 18 32.85 24.43 18.74
CA GLY A 18 31.41 24.35 19.00
C GLY A 18 30.86 23.07 18.36
N PRO A 19 29.87 22.38 18.95
CA PRO A 19 29.10 21.37 18.24
C PRO A 19 28.16 22.10 17.28
N GLY A 20 28.74 22.70 16.24
CA GLY A 20 27.99 23.12 15.07
C GLY A 20 27.47 21.84 14.43
N ALA A 21 26.15 21.68 14.39
CA ALA A 21 25.52 20.65 13.59
C ALA A 21 26.14 20.72 12.19
N VAL A 22 26.99 19.74 11.88
CA VAL A 22 27.38 19.47 10.51
C VAL A 22 26.07 19.09 9.84
N LEU A 23 25.42 20.05 9.20
CA LEU A 23 24.37 19.76 8.23
C LEU A 23 25.04 18.81 7.24
N ALA A 24 24.70 17.52 7.35
CA ALA A 24 25.25 16.48 6.52
C ALA A 24 25.07 16.94 5.08
N GLN A 25 26.18 17.25 4.41
CA GLN A 25 26.15 17.52 2.97
C GLN A 25 25.52 16.27 2.33
N PRO A 26 24.54 16.43 1.42
CA PRO A 26 23.89 15.27 0.81
C PRO A 26 24.96 14.41 0.15
N ALA A 27 25.09 13.17 0.59
CA ALA A 27 26.18 12.28 0.20
C ALA A 27 26.14 12.01 -1.31
N LYS A 28 27.11 12.54 -2.07
CA LYS A 28 27.21 12.32 -3.54
C LYS A 28 27.12 10.83 -3.88
N GLY A 29 26.33 10.48 -4.91
CA GLY A 29 26.13 9.09 -5.34
C GLY A 29 24.78 8.50 -4.91
N ALA A 30 24.70 7.17 -4.79
CA ALA A 30 23.46 6.43 -4.50
C ALA A 30 22.65 6.98 -3.30
N PRO A 31 23.27 7.34 -2.16
CA PRO A 31 22.52 7.84 -1.01
C PRO A 31 21.83 9.19 -1.28
N ALA A 32 22.49 10.16 -1.94
CA ALA A 32 21.81 11.41 -2.35
C ALA A 32 20.82 11.20 -3.49
N ALA A 33 20.91 10.12 -4.27
CA ALA A 33 19.91 9.83 -5.28
C ALA A 33 18.57 9.43 -4.64
N LEU A 34 18.61 8.51 -3.67
CA LEU A 34 17.42 8.10 -2.93
C LEU A 34 16.85 9.24 -2.08
N GLU A 35 17.71 10.06 -1.47
CA GLU A 35 17.26 11.24 -0.72
C GLU A 35 16.57 12.27 -1.64
N ARG A 36 17.12 12.53 -2.83
CA ARG A 36 16.46 13.40 -3.83
C ARG A 36 15.15 12.82 -4.32
N VAL A 37 15.08 11.50 -4.52
CA VAL A 37 13.82 10.83 -4.84
C VAL A 37 12.82 11.10 -3.72
N ARG A 38 13.18 10.92 -2.44
CA ARG A 38 12.33 11.25 -1.29
C ARG A 38 11.82 12.70 -1.31
N GLU A 39 12.69 13.66 -1.60
CA GLU A 39 12.33 15.08 -1.66
C GLU A 39 11.37 15.39 -2.82
N VAL A 40 11.69 14.98 -4.05
CA VAL A 40 10.84 15.17 -5.24
C VAL A 40 9.46 14.54 -5.02
N MET A 41 9.44 13.36 -4.41
CA MET A 41 8.20 12.64 -4.07
C MET A 41 7.36 13.40 -3.04
N ALA A 42 7.97 13.99 -2.01
CA ALA A 42 7.26 14.76 -0.99
C ALA A 42 6.71 16.08 -1.53
N ASP A 43 7.41 16.72 -2.47
CA ASP A 43 6.97 17.96 -3.11
C ASP A 43 5.81 17.72 -4.08
N ARG A 44 5.85 16.62 -4.86
CA ARG A 44 4.79 16.28 -5.83
C ARG A 44 3.40 16.21 -5.18
N PHE A 45 3.27 15.56 -4.02
CA PHE A 45 1.99 15.47 -3.33
C PHE A 45 1.56 16.78 -2.65
N ARG A 46 2.51 17.59 -2.17
CA ARG A 46 2.20 18.89 -1.56
C ARG A 46 1.67 19.90 -2.58
N THR A 47 2.18 19.84 -3.80
CA THR A 47 1.86 20.83 -4.86
C THR A 47 0.67 20.40 -5.73
N LEU A 48 0.22 19.15 -5.61
CA LEU A 48 -0.89 18.59 -6.38
C LEU A 48 -2.20 19.31 -6.01
N LYS A 49 -2.81 19.96 -7.01
CA LYS A 49 -4.10 20.63 -6.85
C LYS A 49 -5.22 19.71 -7.28
N LEU A 50 -6.07 19.37 -6.34
CA LEU A 50 -7.30 18.63 -6.59
C LEU A 50 -8.33 19.54 -7.26
N THR A 51 -9.12 18.94 -8.15
CA THR A 51 -10.08 19.61 -9.02
C THR A 51 -11.51 19.55 -8.47
N GLY A 52 -11.75 18.68 -7.49
CA GLY A 52 -13.07 18.41 -6.92
C GLY A 52 -13.85 17.32 -7.67
N ASP A 53 -13.35 16.88 -8.82
CA ASP A 53 -13.89 15.71 -9.53
C ASP A 53 -13.23 14.43 -8.98
N PRO A 54 -13.99 13.50 -8.39
CA PRO A 54 -13.42 12.37 -7.66
C PRO A 54 -12.66 11.40 -8.57
N ASP A 55 -13.11 11.19 -9.82
CA ASP A 55 -12.45 10.27 -10.75
C ASP A 55 -11.14 10.86 -11.25
N ARG A 56 -11.15 12.16 -11.57
CA ARG A 56 -9.96 12.89 -12.00
C ARG A 56 -8.93 13.01 -10.89
N ASP A 57 -9.38 13.33 -9.68
CA ASP A 57 -8.53 13.48 -8.51
C ASP A 57 -7.95 12.13 -8.09
N PHE A 58 -8.74 11.05 -8.16
CA PHE A 58 -8.27 9.68 -7.96
C PHE A 58 -7.18 9.30 -8.97
N ALA A 59 -7.41 9.55 -10.26
CA ALA A 59 -6.43 9.24 -11.30
C ALA A 59 -5.13 10.04 -11.10
N GLU A 60 -5.21 11.33 -10.77
CA GLU A 60 -4.03 12.18 -10.55
C GLU A 60 -3.22 11.74 -9.32
N LEU A 61 -3.89 11.41 -8.21
CA LEU A 61 -3.24 10.90 -7.01
C LEU A 61 -2.58 9.53 -7.23
N LEU A 62 -3.24 8.63 -7.96
CA LEU A 62 -2.66 7.33 -8.30
C LEU A 62 -1.46 7.44 -9.23
N ILE A 63 -1.52 8.28 -10.27
CA ILE A 63 -0.38 8.53 -11.15
C ILE A 63 0.81 9.02 -10.31
N ALA A 64 0.60 10.00 -9.43
CA ALA A 64 1.66 10.49 -8.55
C ALA A 64 2.23 9.37 -7.66
N SER A 65 1.40 8.49 -7.11
CA SER A 65 1.84 7.39 -6.26
C SER A 65 2.62 6.31 -7.01
N TYR A 66 2.22 5.99 -8.23
CA TYR A 66 2.95 5.04 -9.08
C TYR A 66 4.27 5.63 -9.57
N GLU A 67 4.31 6.92 -9.89
CA GLU A 67 5.55 7.65 -10.22
C GLU A 67 6.56 7.58 -9.06
N GLN A 68 6.11 7.69 -7.80
CA GLN A 68 6.99 7.51 -6.63
C GLN A 68 7.67 6.14 -6.64
N SER A 69 6.88 5.07 -6.80
CA SER A 69 7.40 3.70 -6.83
C SER A 69 8.33 3.47 -8.02
N LEU A 70 8.01 4.07 -9.17
CA LEU A 70 8.83 4.03 -10.38
C LEU A 70 10.19 4.73 -10.18
N PHE A 71 10.22 5.88 -9.51
CA PHE A 71 11.48 6.58 -9.20
C PHE A 71 12.37 5.78 -8.26
N LEU A 72 11.79 5.14 -7.23
CA LEU A 72 12.54 4.29 -6.32
C LEU A 72 13.14 3.07 -7.04
N ALA A 73 12.33 2.41 -7.89
CA ALA A 73 12.79 1.31 -8.71
C ALA A 73 13.94 1.73 -9.64
N LYS A 74 13.82 2.87 -10.33
CA LYS A 74 14.89 3.41 -11.18
C LYS A 74 16.17 3.69 -10.40
N ALA A 75 16.08 4.31 -9.22
CA ALA A 75 17.25 4.53 -8.38
C ALA A 75 17.95 3.22 -7.97
N GLN A 76 17.19 2.16 -7.67
CA GLN A 76 17.75 0.83 -7.39
C GLN A 76 18.41 0.22 -8.65
N LEU A 77 17.84 0.40 -9.83
CA LEU A 77 18.40 -0.07 -11.09
C LEU A 77 19.65 0.71 -11.54
N ASP A 78 19.74 1.99 -11.19
CA ASP A 78 20.88 2.84 -11.55
C ASP A 78 22.05 2.68 -10.58
N TYR A 79 21.76 2.55 -9.28
CA TYR A 79 22.78 2.63 -8.24
C TYR A 79 22.90 1.38 -7.36
N GLY A 80 21.90 0.51 -7.36
CA GLY A 80 21.90 -0.72 -6.56
C GLY A 80 22.64 -1.86 -7.24
N GLY A 81 23.44 -2.60 -6.47
CA GLY A 81 24.24 -3.73 -6.98
C GLY A 81 23.63 -5.12 -6.74
N ASP A 82 22.69 -5.25 -5.80
CA ASP A 82 22.11 -6.55 -5.45
C ASP A 82 21.17 -7.06 -6.56
N ARG A 83 21.42 -8.29 -7.05
CA ARG A 83 20.67 -8.87 -8.18
C ARG A 83 19.18 -9.02 -7.85
N GLN A 84 18.85 -9.56 -6.67
CA GLN A 84 17.47 -9.81 -6.29
C GLN A 84 16.68 -8.51 -6.18
N LEU A 85 17.27 -7.47 -5.59
CA LEU A 85 16.62 -6.16 -5.48
C LEU A 85 16.48 -5.47 -6.84
N ARG A 86 17.40 -5.69 -7.78
CA ARG A 86 17.26 -5.19 -9.15
C ARG A 86 16.13 -5.90 -9.90
N ASP A 87 15.95 -7.21 -9.71
CA ASP A 87 14.83 -7.96 -10.30
C ASP A 87 13.48 -7.46 -9.76
N VAL A 88 13.40 -7.18 -8.45
CA VAL A 88 12.23 -6.54 -7.83
C VAL A 88 11.98 -5.15 -8.42
N ALA A 89 13.03 -4.34 -8.55
CA ALA A 89 12.91 -2.99 -9.10
C ALA A 89 12.46 -3.01 -10.58
N GLN A 90 12.97 -3.93 -11.38
CA GLN A 90 12.53 -4.10 -12.77
C GLN A 90 11.03 -4.43 -12.85
N LYS A 91 10.57 -5.37 -12.03
CA LYS A 91 9.15 -5.73 -11.98
C LYS A 91 8.27 -4.56 -11.55
N ILE A 92 8.70 -3.79 -10.54
CA ILE A 92 8.01 -2.56 -10.13
C ILE A 92 7.97 -1.57 -11.31
N GLN A 93 9.09 -1.33 -11.98
CA GLN A 93 9.12 -0.42 -13.12
C GLN A 93 8.08 -0.79 -14.18
N ASP A 94 8.06 -2.05 -14.59
CA ASP A 94 7.18 -2.51 -15.68
C ASP A 94 5.70 -2.43 -15.29
N GLU A 95 5.35 -2.91 -14.09
CA GLU A 95 3.96 -2.91 -13.62
C GLU A 95 3.44 -1.49 -13.34
N GLN A 96 4.26 -0.62 -12.74
CA GLN A 96 3.82 0.75 -12.43
C GLN A 96 3.73 1.60 -13.71
N GLN A 97 4.64 1.42 -14.68
CA GLN A 97 4.56 2.13 -15.95
C GLN A 97 3.27 1.80 -16.70
N GLN A 98 2.90 0.51 -16.78
CA GLN A 98 1.65 0.10 -17.41
C GLN A 98 0.42 0.75 -16.77
N LYS A 99 0.40 0.85 -15.44
CA LYS A 99 -0.71 1.49 -14.71
C LYS A 99 -0.75 3.00 -14.94
N ILE A 100 0.41 3.67 -14.97
CA ILE A 100 0.52 5.09 -15.31
C ILE A 100 -0.02 5.33 -16.73
N ASP A 101 0.40 4.52 -17.70
CA ASP A 101 -0.03 4.65 -19.10
C ASP A 101 -1.54 4.48 -19.22
N THR A 102 -2.10 3.45 -18.57
CA THR A 102 -3.55 3.21 -18.53
C THR A 102 -4.32 4.42 -17.98
N LEU A 103 -3.85 5.01 -16.88
CA LEU A 103 -4.50 6.18 -16.27
C LEU A 103 -4.35 7.44 -17.14
N ARG A 104 -3.19 7.64 -17.77
CA ARG A 104 -2.93 8.77 -18.67
C ARG A 104 -3.77 8.66 -19.94
N GLU A 105 -3.88 7.47 -20.53
CA GLU A 105 -4.78 7.20 -21.66
C GLU A 105 -6.24 7.48 -21.28
N TRP A 106 -6.66 7.04 -20.10
CA TRP A 106 -7.97 7.39 -19.57
C TRP A 106 -8.14 8.91 -19.40
N GLN A 107 -7.15 9.64 -18.87
CA GLN A 107 -7.20 11.10 -18.72
C GLN A 107 -7.31 11.84 -20.05
N VAL A 108 -6.73 11.31 -21.12
CA VAL A 108 -6.88 11.88 -22.48
C VAL A 108 -8.28 11.60 -23.01
N ARG A 109 -8.72 10.34 -22.91
CA ARG A 109 -10.05 9.91 -23.37
C ARG A 109 -11.18 10.62 -22.61
N SER A 110 -11.05 10.80 -21.30
CA SER A 110 -12.08 11.43 -20.46
C SER A 110 -12.30 12.92 -20.75
N ARG A 111 -11.38 13.56 -21.48
CA ARG A 111 -11.52 14.95 -21.95
C ARG A 111 -12.17 15.05 -23.32
N GLN A 112 -12.37 13.94 -24.02
CA GLN A 112 -13.00 13.95 -25.34
C GLN A 112 -14.51 14.20 -25.19
N PRO A 113 -15.13 14.97 -26.12
CA PRO A 113 -16.53 15.38 -26.00
C PRO A 113 -17.53 14.22 -26.12
N ASP A 114 -17.10 13.09 -26.68
CA ASP A 114 -17.87 11.86 -26.85
C ASP A 114 -17.72 10.87 -25.69
N TYR A 115 -16.86 11.17 -24.70
CA TYR A 115 -16.69 10.33 -23.52
C TYR A 115 -17.94 10.29 -22.65
N ARG A 116 -18.35 9.08 -22.26
CA ARG A 116 -19.38 8.85 -21.25
C ARG A 116 -18.89 7.85 -20.22
N ALA A 117 -18.82 8.28 -18.96
CA ALA A 117 -18.58 7.37 -17.84
C ALA A 117 -19.72 6.35 -17.77
N GLN A 118 -19.39 5.07 -17.57
CA GLN A 118 -20.40 4.03 -17.34
C GLN A 118 -20.87 4.13 -15.88
N PRO A 119 -22.13 4.50 -15.62
CA PRO A 119 -22.58 4.75 -14.26
C PRO A 119 -22.89 3.41 -13.59
N ASN A 120 -21.95 2.90 -12.81
CA ASN A 120 -22.28 1.90 -11.80
C ASN A 120 -22.25 2.60 -10.43
N GLN A 121 -23.35 3.30 -10.13
CA GLN A 121 -23.69 3.94 -8.85
C GLN A 121 -22.66 4.96 -8.32
N THR A 122 -22.87 6.24 -8.62
CA THR A 122 -22.20 7.35 -7.94
C THR A 122 -22.68 7.37 -6.47
N PRO A 123 -21.79 7.21 -5.48
CA PRO A 123 -22.16 7.45 -4.10
C PRO A 123 -22.60 8.91 -3.94
N SER A 124 -23.67 9.15 -3.18
CA SER A 124 -23.98 10.49 -2.67
C SER A 124 -22.69 11.05 -2.06
N GLY A 125 -22.30 12.28 -2.44
CA GLY A 125 -20.98 12.89 -2.21
C GLY A 125 -20.52 13.07 -0.74
N GLU A 126 -20.99 12.24 0.17
CA GLU A 126 -20.51 12.08 1.54
C GLU A 126 -19.68 10.80 1.63
N GLY A 127 -18.36 10.97 1.47
CA GLY A 127 -17.41 9.91 1.72
C GLY A 127 -17.39 9.51 3.20
N PRO A 128 -16.77 8.36 3.54
CA PRO A 128 -16.58 7.95 4.93
C PRO A 128 -15.91 9.01 5.81
N LEU A 129 -15.04 9.84 5.22
CA LEU A 129 -14.34 10.93 5.90
C LEU A 129 -15.28 12.11 6.24
N ASP A 130 -16.23 12.44 5.36
CA ASP A 130 -17.22 13.50 5.60
C ASP A 130 -18.17 13.10 6.72
N ARG A 131 -18.60 11.84 6.76
CA ARG A 131 -19.45 11.28 7.84
C ARG A 131 -18.74 11.28 9.20
N GLN A 132 -17.42 11.08 9.22
CA GLN A 132 -16.64 11.19 10.45
C GLN A 132 -16.43 12.63 10.91
N ALA A 133 -16.29 13.58 9.97
CA ALA A 133 -16.16 15.00 10.29
C ALA A 133 -17.48 15.63 10.78
N GLN A 134 -18.63 15.16 10.30
CA GLN A 134 -19.95 15.61 10.76
C GLN A 134 -20.35 15.02 12.13
N ALA A 135 -19.71 13.91 12.55
CA ALA A 135 -19.89 13.35 13.89
C ALA A 135 -19.05 14.16 14.91
N GLY A 136 -19.61 15.27 15.41
CA GLY A 136 -19.02 16.03 16.52
C GLY A 136 -18.82 15.21 17.81
N PRO A 137 -18.08 15.74 18.82
CA PRO A 137 -17.71 14.98 20.01
C PRO A 137 -18.89 14.90 20.99
N SER A 138 -19.82 13.98 20.76
CA SER A 138 -20.84 13.63 21.74
C SER A 138 -21.11 12.13 21.72
N ALA A 139 -21.02 11.55 22.92
CA ALA A 139 -21.65 10.30 23.36
C ALA A 139 -20.97 8.97 22.98
N GLN A 140 -20.33 8.40 24.00
CA GLN A 140 -20.17 6.96 24.19
C GLN A 140 -21.52 6.22 24.16
N ALA A 141 -21.42 4.95 23.77
CA ALA A 141 -22.35 3.84 24.02
C ALA A 141 -23.67 3.90 23.20
N THR A 142 -24.15 2.85 22.54
CA THR A 142 -24.24 1.42 22.88
C THR A 142 -24.59 0.65 21.60
N ALA A 143 -24.19 -0.62 21.50
CA ALA A 143 -24.84 -1.54 20.57
C ALA A 143 -26.31 -1.74 20.98
N PRO A 144 -27.24 -1.99 20.04
CA PRO A 144 -27.57 -3.39 19.80
C PRO A 144 -27.84 -3.78 18.33
N SER A 145 -27.83 -5.09 18.17
CA SER A 145 -28.11 -5.93 17.00
C SER A 145 -29.43 -5.66 16.27
N ALA A 146 -29.39 -5.56 14.94
CA ALA A 146 -30.35 -6.19 14.01
C ALA A 146 -29.90 -5.96 12.54
N ALA A 147 -29.57 -7.04 11.83
CA ALA A 147 -29.37 -7.02 10.38
C ALA A 147 -30.63 -7.56 9.67
N PRO A 148 -31.08 -6.96 8.54
CA PRO A 148 -31.82 -7.69 7.53
C PRO A 148 -30.87 -8.29 6.48
N ALA A 149 -31.31 -9.43 5.94
CA ALA A 149 -30.60 -10.40 5.11
C ALA A 149 -30.17 -9.90 3.69
N PRO A 150 -29.30 -10.64 2.97
CA PRO A 150 -28.61 -10.14 1.78
C PRO A 150 -29.41 -10.37 0.49
N VAL A 151 -29.38 -9.39 -0.41
CA VAL A 151 -29.73 -9.56 -1.83
C VAL A 151 -28.54 -10.17 -2.58
N LYS A 152 -28.86 -11.19 -3.38
CA LYS A 152 -27.96 -12.12 -4.08
C LYS A 152 -27.69 -11.64 -5.51
N ALA A 153 -26.43 -11.38 -5.90
CA ALA A 153 -25.93 -11.41 -7.29
C ALA A 153 -24.37 -11.33 -7.32
N PRO A 154 -23.72 -11.70 -8.44
CA PRO A 154 -23.09 -13.00 -8.69
C PRO A 154 -21.59 -13.03 -8.37
N ALA A 155 -21.10 -14.25 -8.11
CA ALA A 155 -19.69 -14.54 -7.85
C ALA A 155 -18.84 -14.38 -9.12
N SER A 156 -17.83 -13.52 -9.08
CA SER A 156 -16.67 -13.62 -9.96
C SER A 156 -15.84 -14.85 -9.55
N PRO A 157 -15.40 -15.71 -10.48
CA PRO A 157 -14.58 -16.86 -10.14
C PRO A 157 -13.21 -16.40 -9.62
N PRO A 158 -12.68 -17.02 -8.54
CA PRO A 158 -11.37 -16.65 -8.01
C PRO A 158 -10.24 -17.07 -8.97
N PRO A 159 -9.14 -16.29 -9.05
CA PRO A 159 -7.95 -16.68 -9.79
C PRO A 159 -7.37 -17.98 -9.22
N ALA A 160 -7.09 -18.94 -10.12
CA ALA A 160 -6.93 -20.35 -9.77
C ALA A 160 -5.54 -20.77 -9.24
N ASN A 161 -4.67 -19.87 -8.79
CA ASN A 161 -3.28 -20.24 -8.43
C ASN A 161 -2.69 -19.49 -7.22
N THR A 162 -3.44 -19.36 -6.12
CA THR A 162 -2.86 -18.92 -4.85
C THR A 162 -2.18 -20.11 -4.13
N PRO A 163 -0.93 -19.97 -3.63
CA PRO A 163 -0.22 -21.05 -2.97
C PRO A 163 -0.98 -21.53 -1.73
N LEU A 164 -1.15 -22.85 -1.64
CA LEU A 164 -1.80 -23.47 -0.49
C LEU A 164 -0.80 -23.61 0.66
N VAL A 165 -1.10 -22.94 1.77
CA VAL A 165 -0.34 -22.98 3.01
C VAL A 165 -0.84 -24.12 3.89
N ALA A 166 0.08 -24.83 4.54
CA ALA A 166 -0.28 -25.84 5.52
C ALA A 166 -0.74 -25.18 6.82
N GLY A 167 -1.77 -25.76 7.44
CA GLY A 167 -2.21 -25.36 8.76
C GLY A 167 -2.97 -26.46 9.47
N THR A 168 -3.20 -26.27 10.77
CA THR A 168 -3.95 -27.17 11.62
C THR A 168 -5.16 -26.42 12.17
N VAL A 169 -6.34 -27.02 12.08
CA VAL A 169 -7.57 -26.44 12.64
C VAL A 169 -7.50 -26.51 14.16
N GLN A 170 -7.41 -25.37 14.83
CA GLN A 170 -7.51 -25.27 16.29
C GLN A 170 -8.97 -25.23 16.73
N LYS A 171 -9.78 -24.44 16.03
CA LYS A 171 -11.20 -24.26 16.35
C LYS A 171 -12.00 -23.97 15.10
N LEU A 172 -13.23 -24.47 15.05
CA LEU A 172 -14.15 -24.27 13.93
C LEU A 172 -15.45 -23.65 14.44
N ASP A 173 -15.90 -22.59 13.78
CA ASP A 173 -17.20 -21.95 13.99
C ASP A 173 -17.93 -21.85 12.64
N GLU A 174 -18.62 -22.95 12.30
CA GLU A 174 -19.39 -23.05 11.05
C GLU A 174 -20.55 -22.05 11.01
N ALA A 175 -21.13 -21.70 12.16
CA ALA A 175 -22.23 -20.76 12.26
C ALA A 175 -21.80 -19.32 11.94
N ALA A 176 -20.61 -18.93 12.39
CA ALA A 176 -20.03 -17.62 12.09
C ALA A 176 -19.22 -17.55 10.78
N GLY A 177 -18.98 -18.71 10.14
CA GLY A 177 -18.10 -18.84 8.97
C GLY A 177 -16.64 -18.52 9.30
N LYS A 178 -16.20 -18.90 10.51
CA LYS A 178 -14.85 -18.63 11.02
C LYS A 178 -14.10 -19.91 11.36
N VAL A 179 -12.80 -19.91 11.14
CA VAL A 179 -11.90 -21.01 11.51
C VAL A 179 -10.64 -20.46 12.13
N THR A 180 -10.28 -20.95 13.31
CA THR A 180 -8.99 -20.69 13.94
C THR A 180 -8.01 -21.72 13.42
N LEU A 181 -7.01 -21.25 12.69
CA LEU A 181 -5.98 -22.06 12.06
C LEU A 181 -4.64 -21.70 12.70
N ASP A 182 -3.92 -22.72 13.16
CA ASP A 182 -2.48 -22.62 13.37
C ASP A 182 -1.81 -22.85 12.03
N HIS A 183 -1.25 -21.80 11.45
CA HIS A 183 -0.76 -21.83 10.09
C HIS A 183 0.74 -21.62 10.02
N GLU A 184 1.34 -22.17 8.98
CA GLU A 184 2.71 -21.82 8.62
C GLU A 184 2.76 -20.43 7.96
N ARG A 185 3.96 -19.98 7.60
CA ARG A 185 4.14 -18.70 6.92
C ARG A 185 3.25 -18.61 5.68
N ILE A 186 2.47 -17.55 5.59
CA ILE A 186 1.61 -17.23 4.45
C ILE A 186 2.31 -16.18 3.59
N PRO A 187 3.03 -16.59 2.52
CA PRO A 187 3.82 -15.66 1.71
C PRO A 187 2.95 -14.64 0.97
N ASN A 188 1.70 -14.98 0.65
CA ASN A 188 0.78 -14.11 -0.10
C ASN A 188 0.41 -12.82 0.65
N ILE A 189 0.46 -12.83 1.99
CA ILE A 189 0.14 -11.68 2.84
C ILE A 189 1.30 -11.30 3.77
N ASP A 190 2.50 -11.84 3.48
CA ASP A 190 3.75 -11.71 4.23
C ASP A 190 3.58 -11.87 5.75
N MET A 191 3.01 -13.01 6.15
CA MET A 191 2.66 -13.27 7.53
C MET A 191 3.31 -14.54 8.03
N ASP A 192 4.05 -14.46 9.14
CA ASP A 192 4.75 -15.60 9.74
C ASP A 192 3.79 -16.62 10.35
N ALA A 193 4.33 -17.78 10.75
CA ALA A 193 3.55 -18.86 11.33
C ALA A 193 2.93 -18.42 12.66
N MET A 194 1.60 -18.45 12.75
CA MET A 194 0.87 -18.14 13.99
C MET A 194 -0.50 -18.79 14.01
N THR A 195 -1.17 -18.72 15.17
CA THR A 195 -2.57 -19.13 15.30
C THR A 195 -3.49 -17.93 15.19
N MET A 196 -4.32 -17.87 14.14
CA MET A 196 -5.26 -16.78 13.93
C MET A 196 -6.65 -17.27 13.47
N ALA A 197 -7.69 -16.52 13.84
CA ALA A 197 -9.05 -16.75 13.39
C ALA A 197 -9.30 -16.05 12.04
N TYR A 198 -9.64 -16.85 11.03
CA TYR A 198 -9.95 -16.38 9.69
C TYR A 198 -11.42 -16.52 9.39
N ARG A 199 -11.94 -15.60 8.57
CA ARG A 199 -13.25 -15.76 7.93
C ARG A 199 -13.07 -16.58 6.65
N VAL A 200 -13.95 -17.53 6.39
CA VAL A 200 -13.91 -18.33 5.16
C VAL A 200 -14.87 -17.73 4.14
N ALA A 201 -14.39 -17.54 2.91
CA ALA A 201 -15.18 -17.00 1.81
C ALA A 201 -16.32 -17.96 1.41
N ASP A 202 -16.05 -19.26 1.46
CA ASP A 202 -17.05 -20.31 1.25
C ASP A 202 -17.28 -21.12 2.54
N PRO A 203 -18.40 -20.87 3.27
CA PRO A 203 -18.75 -21.63 4.46
C PRO A 203 -18.93 -23.13 4.19
N ALA A 204 -19.24 -23.55 2.96
CA ALA A 204 -19.37 -24.95 2.62
C ALA A 204 -18.04 -25.69 2.71
N ALA A 205 -16.91 -24.99 2.53
CA ALA A 205 -15.57 -25.57 2.65
C ALA A 205 -15.20 -25.93 4.10
N LEU A 206 -15.95 -25.43 5.09
CA LEU A 206 -15.80 -25.82 6.50
C LEU A 206 -16.47 -27.16 6.82
N LYS A 207 -17.47 -27.57 6.04
CA LYS A 207 -18.22 -28.80 6.30
C LYS A 207 -17.30 -30.01 6.18
N GLY A 208 -17.15 -30.74 7.28
CA GLY A 208 -16.31 -31.95 7.35
C GLY A 208 -14.89 -31.70 7.86
N LEU A 209 -14.55 -30.46 8.21
CA LEU A 209 -13.36 -30.14 9.00
C LEU A 209 -13.72 -30.21 10.49
N LYS A 210 -12.75 -30.58 11.33
CA LYS A 210 -12.87 -30.50 12.79
C LYS A 210 -11.59 -29.98 13.42
N ALA A 211 -11.67 -29.54 14.67
CA ALA A 211 -10.47 -29.24 15.46
C ALA A 211 -9.51 -30.44 15.46
N GLY A 212 -8.23 -30.18 15.24
CA GLY A 212 -7.14 -31.14 15.07
C GLY A 212 -6.88 -31.58 13.63
N ASP A 213 -7.73 -31.23 12.65
CA ASP A 213 -7.48 -31.62 11.27
C ASP A 213 -6.35 -30.79 10.64
N ARG A 214 -5.44 -31.46 9.93
CA ARG A 214 -4.50 -30.79 9.03
C ARG A 214 -5.23 -30.37 7.76
N VAL A 215 -5.01 -29.14 7.36
CA VAL A 215 -5.62 -28.53 6.18
C VAL A 215 -4.56 -27.84 5.35
N ARG A 216 -4.85 -27.71 4.06
CA ARG A 216 -4.15 -26.81 3.17
C ARG A 216 -5.12 -25.71 2.76
N PHE A 217 -4.74 -24.47 3.00
CA PHE A 217 -5.63 -23.34 2.77
C PHE A 217 -4.91 -22.19 2.08
N SER A 218 -5.67 -21.36 1.41
CA SER A 218 -5.21 -20.12 0.79
C SER A 218 -5.95 -18.98 1.46
N ALA A 219 -5.20 -17.97 1.89
CA ALA A 219 -5.74 -16.73 2.43
C ALA A 219 -5.34 -15.55 1.55
N ASP A 220 -6.28 -14.64 1.38
CA ASP A 220 -6.10 -13.41 0.60
C ASP A 220 -6.77 -12.24 1.31
N ARG A 221 -6.43 -11.01 0.92
CA ARG A 221 -7.07 -9.80 1.41
C ARG A 221 -8.27 -9.47 0.53
N VAL A 222 -9.45 -9.88 0.98
CA VAL A 222 -10.72 -9.56 0.31
C VAL A 222 -11.32 -8.32 0.98
N ASN A 223 -11.48 -7.22 0.23
CA ASN A 223 -12.01 -5.95 0.74
C ASN A 223 -11.24 -5.40 1.97
N GLY A 224 -9.91 -5.58 2.00
CA GLY A 224 -9.05 -5.15 3.11
C GLY A 224 -9.06 -6.07 4.34
N GLN A 225 -9.82 -7.18 4.32
CA GLN A 225 -9.87 -8.17 5.40
C GLN A 225 -9.21 -9.48 4.96
N ILE A 226 -8.46 -10.13 5.86
CA ILE A 226 -7.84 -11.43 5.57
C ILE A 226 -8.93 -12.51 5.61
N ALA A 227 -9.16 -13.17 4.48
CA ALA A 227 -10.15 -14.21 4.34
C ALA A 227 -9.56 -15.45 3.66
N VAL A 228 -9.97 -16.62 4.13
CA VAL A 228 -9.62 -17.90 3.52
C VAL A 228 -10.48 -18.09 2.27
N THR A 229 -9.84 -17.99 1.11
CA THR A 229 -10.49 -18.14 -0.19
C THR A 229 -10.64 -19.60 -0.60
N ARG A 230 -9.77 -20.47 -0.07
CA ARG A 230 -9.80 -21.91 -0.33
C ARG A 230 -9.30 -22.67 0.89
N ILE A 231 -9.99 -23.74 1.28
CA ILE A 231 -9.52 -24.64 2.33
C ILE A 231 -9.87 -26.07 1.93
N GLN A 232 -8.92 -26.99 2.13
CA GLN A 232 -9.10 -28.40 1.89
C GLN A 232 -8.38 -29.22 2.95
N LYS A 233 -8.96 -30.34 3.33
CA LYS A 233 -8.33 -31.28 4.25
C LYS A 233 -7.05 -31.85 3.62
N ALA A 234 -5.93 -31.74 4.32
CA ALA A 234 -4.73 -32.47 3.95
C ALA A 234 -4.98 -33.94 4.32
N ARG A 235 -4.95 -34.83 3.32
CA ARG A 235 -5.02 -36.28 3.54
C ARG A 235 -3.84 -36.76 4.35
#